data_AF-A0A9E3QSH2-F1
#
_entry.id   AF-A0A9E3QSH2-F1
#
_cell.length_a   1.000
_cell.length_b   1.000
_cell.length_c   1.000
_cell.angle_alpha   90.00
_cell.angle_beta   90.00
_cell.angle_gamma   90.00
#
_symmetry.space_group_name_H-M   'P 1'
#
loop_
_entity.id
_entity.type
_entity.pdbx_description
1 polymer ?
#
loop_
_entity_poly.entity_id
_entity_poly.type
_entity_poly.pdbx_seq_one_letter_code
_entity_poly.pdbx_strand_id
1 'polypeptide(L)'
;MPKPTSAVQRAIREYQAGDYDAALETLSTLGARAPLQALRVRAYCHAKLGQVPHAIEAYRAAIAAHGGDDDLRWELELELGLELMKAGRRAEAAKHVDRATSERPRLGLHPSLETTDWRGALPAPRLSPTQRRQLGLSDRGLRLVRQALDADDIEAFRDGYTPDLPEQFERSSEGHRPLLHAAVEARAARIVRFLVAEGVDVTARWERDGASLSAEDLARELGHEELVGALRLRVTRSH
;
A
#
# COMPACT_ATOMS: atom_id res chain seq x y z
N MET A 1 -38.42 -0.90 -14.93
CA MET A 1 -36.94 -0.92 -14.76
C MET A 1 -36.58 -0.01 -13.59
N PRO A 2 -35.80 -0.47 -12.60
CA PRO A 2 -35.35 0.39 -11.50
C PRO A 2 -34.52 1.57 -12.05
N LYS A 3 -34.59 2.73 -11.39
CA LYS A 3 -33.75 3.87 -11.77
C LYS A 3 -32.27 3.50 -11.56
N PRO A 4 -31.34 3.95 -12.42
CA PRO A 4 -29.91 3.59 -12.32
C PRO A 4 -29.34 3.79 -10.91
N THR A 5 -29.67 4.90 -10.25
CA THR A 5 -29.25 5.22 -8.87
C THR A 5 -29.76 4.20 -7.85
N SER A 6 -31.01 3.74 -7.98
CA SER A 6 -31.59 2.76 -7.04
C SER A 6 -30.99 1.36 -7.19
N ALA A 7 -30.62 0.97 -8.41
CA ALA A 7 -29.97 -0.32 -8.66
C ALA A 7 -28.53 -0.31 -8.12
N VAL A 8 -27.78 0.79 -8.31
CA VAL A 8 -26.43 0.96 -7.74
C VAL A 8 -26.46 0.87 -6.21
N GLN A 9 -27.36 1.62 -5.55
CA GLN A 9 -27.47 1.61 -4.09
C GLN A 9 -27.88 0.24 -3.53
N ARG A 10 -28.71 -0.51 -4.27
CA ARG A 10 -29.06 -1.89 -3.91
C ARG A 10 -27.85 -2.82 -4.03
N ALA A 11 -27.15 -2.78 -5.17
CA ALA A 11 -25.96 -3.59 -5.39
C ALA A 11 -24.84 -3.31 -4.37
N ILE A 12 -24.68 -2.06 -3.94
CA ILE A 12 -23.72 -1.70 -2.88
C ILE A 12 -24.10 -2.39 -1.56
N ARG A 13 -25.38 -2.41 -1.19
CA ARG A 13 -25.84 -3.08 0.04
C ARG A 13 -25.68 -4.59 -0.03
N GLU A 14 -25.98 -5.20 -1.17
CA GLU A 14 -25.78 -6.64 -1.41
C GLU A 14 -24.28 -6.99 -1.32
N TYR A 15 -23.41 -6.19 -1.94
CA TYR A 15 -21.96 -6.31 -1.80
C TYR A 15 -21.48 -6.19 -0.35
N GLN A 16 -21.98 -5.19 0.40
CA GLN A 16 -21.63 -4.99 1.81
C GLN A 16 -22.09 -6.15 2.71
N ALA A 17 -23.20 -6.81 2.35
CA ALA A 17 -23.68 -8.01 3.02
C ALA A 17 -22.88 -9.27 2.63
N GLY A 18 -21.95 -9.17 1.68
CA GLY A 18 -21.17 -10.31 1.16
C GLY A 18 -21.92 -11.14 0.11
N ASP A 19 -23.11 -10.72 -0.31
CA ASP A 19 -23.91 -11.38 -1.34
C ASP A 19 -23.52 -10.87 -2.74
N TYR A 20 -22.36 -11.35 -3.20
CA TYR A 20 -21.76 -10.86 -4.44
C TYR A 20 -22.55 -11.29 -5.69
N ASP A 21 -23.18 -12.46 -5.66
CA ASP A 21 -24.00 -12.95 -6.77
C ASP A 21 -25.27 -12.11 -6.91
N ALA A 22 -25.98 -11.81 -5.81
CA ALA A 22 -27.13 -10.90 -5.84
C ALA A 22 -26.74 -9.50 -6.31
N ALA A 23 -25.59 -8.99 -5.87
CA ALA A 23 -25.07 -7.71 -6.34
C ALA A 23 -24.83 -7.71 -7.86
N LEU A 24 -24.25 -8.79 -8.41
CA LEU A 24 -24.04 -8.93 -9.86
C LEU A 24 -25.36 -9.03 -10.63
N GLU A 25 -26.35 -9.77 -10.12
CA GLU A 25 -27.69 -9.81 -10.70
C GLU A 25 -28.33 -8.43 -10.75
N THR A 26 -28.28 -7.68 -9.64
CA THR A 26 -28.79 -6.30 -9.59
C THR A 26 -28.07 -5.42 -10.59
N LEU A 27 -26.75 -5.53 -10.71
CA LEU A 27 -25.93 -4.75 -11.65
C LEU A 27 -26.13 -5.17 -13.11
N SER A 28 -26.59 -6.38 -13.41
CA SER A 28 -26.89 -6.84 -14.77
C SER A 28 -28.03 -6.06 -15.41
N THR A 29 -28.92 -5.49 -14.58
CA THR A 29 -30.02 -4.62 -15.03
C THR A 29 -29.52 -3.28 -15.58
N LEU A 30 -28.27 -2.90 -15.27
CA LEU A 30 -27.62 -1.70 -15.77
C LEU A 30 -26.87 -2.05 -17.05
N GLY A 31 -27.48 -1.72 -18.20
CA GLY A 31 -26.93 -1.96 -19.54
C GLY A 31 -25.59 -1.24 -19.81
N ALA A 32 -25.22 -1.12 -21.09
CA ALA A 32 -23.88 -0.71 -21.52
C ALA A 32 -23.40 0.68 -21.03
N ARG A 33 -24.30 1.56 -20.58
CA ARG A 33 -23.98 2.88 -19.99
C ARG A 33 -24.17 2.88 -18.48
N ALA A 34 -23.66 1.84 -17.81
CA ALA A 34 -23.68 1.77 -16.37
C ALA A 34 -22.84 2.93 -15.79
N PRO A 35 -23.30 3.58 -14.70
CA PRO A 35 -22.50 4.60 -14.03
C PRO A 35 -21.18 4.01 -13.53
N LEU A 36 -20.13 4.82 -13.45
CA LEU A 36 -18.81 4.38 -12.98
C LEU A 36 -18.89 3.58 -11.68
N GLN A 37 -19.71 4.04 -10.73
CA GLN A 37 -19.92 3.35 -9.46
C GLN A 37 -20.49 1.92 -9.61
N ALA A 38 -21.38 1.68 -10.58
CA ALA A 38 -21.85 0.33 -10.89
C ALA A 38 -20.72 -0.56 -11.45
N LEU A 39 -19.90 -0.01 -12.34
CA LEU A 39 -18.77 -0.73 -12.95
C LEU A 39 -17.73 -1.12 -11.89
N ARG A 40 -17.47 -0.23 -10.93
CA ARG A 40 -16.60 -0.51 -9.77
C ARG A 40 -17.12 -1.66 -8.92
N VAL A 41 -18.38 -1.57 -8.48
CA VAL A 41 -18.98 -2.64 -7.64
C VAL A 41 -18.99 -3.97 -8.39
N ARG A 42 -19.26 -3.98 -9.69
CA ARG A 42 -19.18 -5.17 -10.54
C ARG A 42 -17.79 -5.79 -10.52
N ALA A 43 -16.75 -4.97 -10.68
CA ALA A 43 -15.37 -5.43 -10.64
C ALA A 43 -14.99 -6.03 -9.29
N TYR A 44 -15.38 -5.37 -8.19
CA TYR A 44 -15.13 -5.88 -6.84
C TYR A 44 -15.85 -7.21 -6.58
N CYS A 45 -17.12 -7.37 -7.00
CA CYS A 45 -17.84 -8.64 -6.87
C CYS A 45 -17.11 -9.78 -7.58
N HIS A 46 -16.72 -9.59 -8.84
CA HIS A 46 -15.98 -10.61 -9.59
C HIS A 46 -14.63 -10.94 -8.92
N ALA A 47 -13.92 -9.93 -8.40
CA ALA A 47 -12.66 -10.14 -7.68
C ALA A 47 -12.86 -10.95 -6.37
N LYS A 48 -13.93 -10.67 -5.62
CA LYS A 48 -14.27 -11.39 -4.38
C LYS A 48 -14.69 -12.84 -4.64
N LEU A 49 -15.36 -13.09 -5.76
CA LEU A 49 -15.75 -14.44 -6.21
C LEU A 49 -14.58 -15.21 -6.85
N GLY A 50 -13.39 -14.61 -6.98
CA GLY A 50 -12.24 -15.24 -7.64
C GLY A 50 -12.41 -15.41 -9.15
N GLN A 51 -13.38 -14.72 -9.75
CA GLN A 51 -13.66 -14.76 -11.18
C GLN A 51 -12.70 -13.82 -11.93
N VAL A 52 -11.40 -14.15 -11.89
CA VAL A 52 -10.30 -13.30 -12.35
C VAL A 52 -10.52 -12.71 -13.76
N PRO A 53 -10.95 -13.46 -14.79
CA PRO A 53 -11.17 -12.89 -16.12
C PRO A 53 -12.25 -11.79 -16.14
N HIS A 54 -13.37 -12.02 -15.47
CA HIS A 54 -14.48 -11.08 -15.40
C HIS A 54 -14.11 -9.83 -14.58
N ALA A 55 -13.31 -10.00 -13.52
CA ALA A 55 -12.80 -8.89 -12.72
C ALA A 55 -11.91 -7.95 -13.57
N ILE A 56 -10.99 -8.52 -14.35
CA ILE A 56 -10.11 -7.76 -15.27
C ILE A 56 -10.94 -6.93 -16.26
N GLU A 57 -11.94 -7.54 -16.88
CA GLU A 57 -12.80 -6.84 -17.85
C GLU A 57 -13.60 -5.71 -17.19
N ALA A 58 -14.16 -5.97 -16.02
CA ALA A 58 -14.93 -4.98 -15.27
C ALA A 58 -14.06 -3.79 -14.80
N TYR A 59 -12.84 -4.04 -14.33
CA TYR A 59 -11.90 -2.96 -13.98
C TYR A 59 -11.49 -2.14 -15.20
N ARG A 60 -11.22 -2.77 -16.34
CA ARG A 60 -10.93 -2.06 -17.60
C ARG A 60 -12.09 -1.18 -18.03
N ALA A 61 -13.32 -1.69 -17.93
CA ALA A 61 -14.52 -0.91 -18.23
C ALA A 61 -14.67 0.28 -17.28
N ALA A 62 -14.39 0.10 -15.97
CA ALA A 62 -14.42 1.19 -15.00
C ALA A 62 -13.36 2.25 -15.31
N ILE A 63 -12.12 1.87 -15.61
CA ILE A 63 -11.04 2.81 -15.99
C ILE A 63 -11.38 3.56 -17.28
N ALA A 64 -11.95 2.87 -18.28
CA ALA A 64 -12.34 3.50 -19.54
C ALA A 64 -13.52 4.46 -19.39
N ALA A 65 -14.45 4.18 -18.47
CA ALA A 65 -15.57 5.05 -18.13
C ALA A 65 -15.16 6.22 -17.23
N HIS A 66 -13.95 6.21 -16.70
CA HIS A 66 -13.42 7.27 -15.85
C HIS A 66 -13.06 8.49 -16.71
N GLY A 67 -13.69 9.63 -16.43
CA GLY A 67 -13.21 10.93 -16.93
C GLY A 67 -11.87 11.25 -16.28
N GLY A 68 -10.93 11.83 -17.01
CA GLY A 68 -9.53 12.01 -16.58
C GLY A 68 -9.29 12.87 -15.33
N ASP A 69 -10.32 13.42 -14.69
CA ASP A 69 -10.27 14.34 -13.54
C ASP A 69 -10.62 13.70 -12.19
N ASP A 70 -10.83 12.39 -12.14
CA ASP A 70 -11.44 11.75 -10.96
C ASP A 70 -10.39 10.98 -10.13
N ASP A 71 -10.26 11.38 -8.86
CA ASP A 71 -9.17 11.08 -7.91
C ASP A 71 -9.01 9.58 -7.55
N LEU A 72 -9.84 8.71 -8.11
CA LEU A 72 -9.91 7.27 -7.79
C LEU A 72 -9.37 6.37 -8.89
N ARG A 73 -8.82 6.96 -9.96
CA ARG A 73 -8.24 6.20 -11.07
C ARG A 73 -7.11 5.29 -10.62
N TRP A 74 -6.23 5.80 -9.77
CA TRP A 74 -5.09 5.04 -9.23
C TRP A 74 -5.55 3.77 -8.50
N GLU A 75 -6.70 3.79 -7.82
CA GLU A 75 -7.25 2.64 -7.10
C GLU A 75 -7.66 1.54 -8.10
N LEU A 76 -8.35 1.92 -9.17
CA LEU A 76 -8.78 0.99 -10.22
C LEU A 76 -7.60 0.40 -11.00
N GLU A 77 -6.61 1.23 -11.30
CA GLU A 77 -5.37 0.80 -11.96
C GLU A 77 -4.58 -0.17 -11.06
N LEU A 78 -4.52 0.07 -9.75
CA LEU A 78 -3.89 -0.84 -8.79
C LEU A 78 -4.62 -2.19 -8.72
N GLU A 79 -5.94 -2.17 -8.53
CA GLU A 79 -6.74 -3.40 -8.42
C GLU A 79 -6.73 -4.23 -9.71
N LEU A 80 -6.77 -3.58 -10.88
CA LEU A 80 -6.56 -4.25 -12.16
C LEU A 80 -5.17 -4.91 -12.23
N GLY A 81 -4.13 -4.21 -11.77
CA GLY A 81 -2.78 -4.76 -11.67
C GLY A 81 -2.74 -6.05 -10.86
N LEU A 82 -3.42 -6.10 -9.71
CA LEU A 82 -3.49 -7.27 -8.85
C LEU A 82 -4.22 -8.45 -9.51
N GLU A 83 -5.35 -8.21 -10.18
CA GLU A 83 -6.06 -9.27 -10.89
C GLU A 83 -5.25 -9.80 -12.08
N LEU A 84 -4.54 -8.94 -12.81
CA LEU A 84 -3.63 -9.35 -13.88
C LEU A 84 -2.47 -10.20 -13.35
N MET A 85 -1.98 -9.93 -12.13
CA MET A 85 -0.99 -10.78 -11.46
C MET A 85 -1.54 -12.17 -11.15
N LYS A 86 -2.77 -12.27 -10.62
CA LYS A 86 -3.45 -13.56 -10.40
C LYS A 86 -3.61 -14.35 -11.71
N ALA A 87 -3.87 -13.65 -12.82
CA ALA A 87 -3.94 -14.23 -14.15
C ALA A 87 -2.57 -14.58 -14.79
N GLY A 88 -1.45 -14.31 -14.10
CA GLY A 88 -0.10 -14.55 -14.62
C GLY A 88 0.38 -13.52 -15.67
N ARG A 89 -0.39 -12.46 -15.93
CA ARG A 89 -0.11 -11.42 -16.94
C ARG A 89 0.82 -10.33 -16.39
N ARG A 90 2.01 -10.73 -15.97
CA ARG A 90 2.95 -9.90 -15.20
C ARG A 90 3.36 -8.60 -15.90
N ALA A 91 3.66 -8.66 -17.19
CA ALA A 91 4.08 -7.49 -17.96
C ALA A 91 2.98 -6.43 -18.11
N GLU A 92 1.71 -6.86 -18.16
CA GLU A 92 0.59 -5.93 -18.19
C GLU A 92 0.30 -5.37 -16.80
N ALA A 93 0.33 -6.22 -15.78
CA ALA A 93 0.15 -5.80 -14.38
C ALA A 93 1.12 -4.68 -13.99
N ALA A 94 2.40 -4.82 -14.34
CA ALA A 94 3.43 -3.82 -14.03
C ALA A 94 3.06 -2.42 -14.56
N LYS A 95 2.54 -2.33 -15.80
CA LYS A 95 2.15 -1.05 -16.40
C LYS A 95 1.04 -0.34 -15.62
N HIS A 96 0.08 -1.10 -15.11
CA HIS A 96 -1.04 -0.56 -14.35
C HIS A 96 -0.61 -0.13 -12.95
N VAL A 97 0.27 -0.89 -12.31
CA VAL A 97 0.86 -0.57 -11.01
C VAL A 97 1.76 0.67 -11.09
N ASP A 98 2.57 0.78 -12.14
CA ASP A 98 3.42 1.96 -12.40
C ASP A 98 2.57 3.22 -12.60
N ARG A 99 1.43 3.11 -13.30
CA ARG A 99 0.50 4.24 -13.48
C ARG A 99 -0.15 4.67 -12.16
N ALA A 100 -0.65 3.70 -11.38
CA ALA A 100 -1.25 3.96 -10.07
C ALA A 100 -0.26 4.65 -9.11
N THR A 101 0.99 4.21 -9.09
CA THR A 101 2.04 4.77 -8.22
C THR A 101 2.56 6.11 -8.70
N SER A 102 2.55 6.39 -10.00
CA SER A 102 2.95 7.70 -10.56
C SER A 102 1.88 8.79 -10.37
N GLU A 103 0.62 8.42 -10.17
CA GLU A 103 -0.49 9.35 -9.91
C GLU A 103 -0.64 9.69 -8.41
N ARG A 104 -0.19 8.80 -7.51
CA ARG A 104 -0.25 8.99 -6.05
C ARG A 104 0.46 10.26 -5.51
N PRO A 105 1.61 10.71 -6.06
CA PRO A 105 2.29 11.93 -5.60
C PRO A 105 1.53 13.23 -5.91
N ARG A 106 0.57 13.22 -6.85
CA ARG A 106 -0.20 14.42 -7.21
C ARG A 106 -1.36 14.71 -6.26
N LEU A 107 -1.86 13.71 -5.55
CA LEU A 107 -3.02 13.80 -4.65
C LEU A 107 -2.60 14.10 -3.21
N GLY A 108 -1.65 15.03 -3.01
CA GLY A 108 -1.25 15.51 -1.68
C GLY A 108 -2.50 15.65 -0.81
N LEU A 109 -2.59 14.83 0.25
CA LEU A 109 -3.79 14.62 1.05
C LEU A 109 -4.47 15.96 1.37
N HIS A 110 -5.54 16.29 0.64
CA HIS A 110 -6.32 17.47 0.94
C HIS A 110 -7.23 17.13 2.15
N PRO A 111 -7.16 17.89 3.27
CA PRO A 111 -7.88 17.57 4.51
C PRO A 111 -9.41 17.57 4.41
N SER A 112 -9.98 17.99 3.27
CA SER A 112 -11.43 18.15 3.11
C SER A 112 -12.18 16.95 2.51
N LEU A 113 -11.54 15.79 2.34
CA LEU A 113 -12.19 14.56 1.86
C LEU A 113 -12.52 13.55 2.98
N GLU A 114 -12.42 13.95 4.25
CA GLU A 114 -12.93 13.17 5.38
C GLU A 114 -14.47 13.07 5.41
N THR A 115 -15.19 13.90 4.65
CA THR A 115 -16.66 14.06 4.83
C THR A 115 -17.54 13.38 3.79
N THR A 116 -17.01 12.52 2.93
CA THR A 116 -17.84 11.58 2.16
C THR A 116 -17.48 10.16 2.56
N ASP A 117 -18.19 9.70 3.60
CA ASP A 117 -18.10 8.42 4.26
C ASP A 117 -18.40 7.22 3.33
N TRP A 118 -17.46 6.93 2.44
CA TRP A 118 -17.31 5.62 1.79
C TRP A 118 -15.99 4.95 2.19
N ARG A 119 -15.01 5.74 2.70
CA ARG A 119 -13.73 5.24 3.25
C ARG A 119 -13.89 4.43 4.54
N GLY A 120 -15.02 4.56 5.25
CA GLY A 120 -15.33 3.73 6.42
C GLY A 120 -15.73 2.28 6.09
N ALA A 121 -15.95 1.93 4.81
CA ALA A 121 -16.58 0.67 4.41
C ALA A 121 -15.71 -0.30 3.58
N LEU A 122 -14.45 0.05 3.27
CA LEU A 122 -13.56 -0.83 2.51
C LEU A 122 -12.16 -0.82 3.14
N PRO A 123 -11.67 -1.94 3.69
CA PRO A 123 -10.25 -2.04 4.00
C PRO A 123 -9.48 -1.98 2.68
N ALA A 124 -8.52 -1.05 2.58
CA ALA A 124 -7.53 -1.08 1.52
C ALA A 124 -6.96 -2.52 1.42
N PRO A 125 -6.75 -3.06 0.20
CA PRO A 125 -6.28 -4.43 0.05
C PRO A 125 -4.97 -4.62 0.81
N ARG A 126 -5.01 -5.38 1.91
CA ARG A 126 -3.82 -5.82 2.61
C ARG A 126 -3.12 -6.84 1.71
N LEU A 127 -2.19 -6.35 0.89
CA LEU A 127 -1.38 -7.20 0.03
C LEU A 127 -0.68 -8.26 0.87
N SER A 128 -0.78 -9.54 0.49
CA SER A 128 0.00 -10.59 1.14
C SER A 128 1.50 -10.39 0.86
N PRO A 129 2.40 -10.87 1.73
CA PRO A 129 3.85 -10.78 1.52
C PRO A 129 4.29 -11.31 0.15
N THR A 130 3.61 -12.33 -0.38
CA THR A 130 3.86 -12.91 -1.71
C THR A 130 3.44 -11.98 -2.85
N GLN A 131 2.29 -11.30 -2.70
CA GLN A 131 1.81 -10.33 -3.70
C GLN A 131 2.72 -9.09 -3.76
N ARG A 132 3.23 -8.63 -2.61
CA ARG A 132 4.20 -7.53 -2.55
C ARG A 132 5.53 -7.90 -3.23
N ARG A 133 6.04 -9.12 -3.01
CA ARG A 133 7.23 -9.65 -3.70
C ARG A 133 7.04 -9.75 -5.22
N GLN A 134 5.84 -10.07 -5.68
CA GLN A 134 5.56 -10.28 -7.09
C GLN A 134 5.30 -8.97 -7.88
N LEU A 135 5.00 -7.86 -7.20
CA LEU A 135 4.74 -6.54 -7.80
C LEU A 135 6.02 -5.74 -8.19
N GLY A 136 7.22 -6.30 -8.04
CA GLY A 136 8.46 -5.58 -8.41
C GLY A 136 8.84 -4.40 -7.51
N LEU A 137 8.09 -4.17 -6.43
CA LEU A 137 8.41 -3.19 -5.38
C LEU A 137 9.70 -3.54 -4.62
N SER A 138 10.29 -4.73 -4.85
CA SER A 138 11.39 -5.28 -4.06
C SER A 138 12.77 -4.74 -4.40
N ASP A 139 13.01 -4.20 -5.60
CA ASP A 139 14.40 -3.87 -5.99
C ASP A 139 14.61 -2.38 -6.19
N ARG A 140 13.64 -1.68 -6.79
CA ARG A 140 13.71 -0.23 -6.96
C ARG A 140 13.41 0.51 -5.66
N GLY A 141 12.39 0.08 -4.92
CA GLY A 141 12.05 0.64 -3.60
C GLY A 141 13.19 0.45 -2.61
N LEU A 142 13.74 -0.76 -2.51
CA LEU A 142 14.91 -1.03 -1.65
C LEU A 142 16.15 -0.24 -2.08
N ARG A 143 16.42 -0.08 -3.38
CA ARG A 143 17.52 0.78 -3.86
C ARG A 143 17.33 2.25 -3.45
N LEU A 144 16.11 2.78 -3.59
CA LEU A 144 15.80 4.16 -3.19
C LEU A 144 15.93 4.34 -1.68
N VAL A 145 15.40 3.40 -0.89
CA VAL A 145 15.57 3.39 0.56
C VAL A 145 17.05 3.32 0.93
N ARG A 146 17.84 2.45 0.30
CA ARG A 146 19.28 2.34 0.57
C ARG A 146 20.03 3.64 0.25
N GLN A 147 19.79 4.19 -0.94
CA GLN A 147 20.41 5.44 -1.36
C GLN A 147 20.02 6.60 -0.44
N ALA A 148 18.77 6.64 0.02
CA ALA A 148 18.28 7.64 0.96
C ALA A 148 18.90 7.49 2.35
N LEU A 149 19.12 6.24 2.82
CA LEU A 149 19.83 5.97 4.07
C LEU A 149 21.29 6.45 3.99
N ASP A 150 22.00 6.10 2.92
CA ASP A 150 23.40 6.49 2.73
C ASP A 150 23.55 8.03 2.63
N ALA A 151 22.50 8.75 2.19
CA ALA A 151 22.47 10.19 2.05
C ALA A 151 21.80 10.96 3.22
N ASP A 152 21.21 10.26 4.21
CA ASP A 152 20.26 10.81 5.20
C ASP A 152 19.17 11.71 4.57
N ASP A 153 18.70 11.33 3.37
CA ASP A 153 17.69 12.08 2.61
C ASP A 153 16.28 11.61 2.97
N ILE A 154 15.66 12.32 3.91
CA ILE A 154 14.33 11.98 4.40
C ILE A 154 13.23 12.06 3.34
N GLU A 155 13.35 12.93 2.34
CA GLU A 155 12.30 13.07 1.32
C GLU A 155 12.38 11.91 0.32
N ALA A 156 13.59 11.58 -0.15
CA ALA A 156 13.80 10.38 -0.95
C ALA A 156 13.45 9.09 -0.17
N PHE A 157 13.70 9.09 1.15
CA PHE A 157 13.29 8.00 2.02
C PHE A 157 11.77 7.85 2.06
N ARG A 158 11.02 8.94 2.21
CA ARG A 158 9.54 8.93 2.21
C ARG A 158 8.95 8.45 0.90
N ASP A 159 9.57 8.80 -0.22
CA ASP A 159 9.15 8.35 -1.55
C ASP A 159 9.27 6.82 -1.71
N GLY A 160 10.24 6.21 -1.02
CA GLY A 160 10.44 4.75 -0.99
C GLY A 160 9.78 4.01 0.18
N TYR A 161 9.46 4.72 1.26
CA TYR A 161 8.94 4.16 2.51
C TYR A 161 7.42 4.00 2.47
N THR A 162 6.91 2.84 2.90
CA THR A 162 5.46 2.63 3.08
C THR A 162 5.15 2.17 4.51
N PRO A 163 4.18 2.83 5.22
CA PRO A 163 3.87 2.53 6.63
C PRO A 163 3.26 1.15 6.87
N ASP A 164 2.59 0.57 5.86
CA ASP A 164 1.92 -0.74 5.94
C ASP A 164 2.89 -1.95 5.83
N LEU A 165 4.19 -1.71 5.96
CA LEU A 165 5.25 -2.72 6.02
C LEU A 165 5.87 -2.72 7.42
N PRO A 166 5.31 -3.45 8.40
CA PRO A 166 5.92 -3.61 9.72
C PRO A 166 7.27 -4.36 9.70
N GLU A 167 7.70 -4.84 8.53
CA GLU A 167 8.80 -5.78 8.34
C GLU A 167 9.64 -5.41 7.11
N GLN A 168 9.96 -4.12 6.92
CA GLN A 168 10.98 -3.75 5.91
C GLN A 168 12.34 -4.23 6.39
N PHE A 169 12.60 -5.52 6.16
CA PHE A 169 13.91 -6.09 6.26
C PHE A 169 14.72 -5.60 5.07
N GLU A 170 15.83 -4.92 5.33
CA GLU A 170 16.91 -4.92 4.37
C GLU A 170 17.39 -6.37 4.25
N ARG A 171 17.25 -6.96 3.06
CA ARG A 171 17.92 -8.22 2.74
C ARG A 171 19.39 -7.90 2.51
N SER A 172 20.21 -8.04 3.54
CA SER A 172 21.66 -8.10 3.38
C SER A 172 22.07 -9.57 3.15
N SER A 173 23.32 -9.77 2.71
CA SER A 173 23.94 -11.10 2.67
C SER A 173 24.04 -11.77 4.05
N GLU A 174 23.80 -11.03 5.13
CA GLU A 174 23.91 -11.46 6.53
C GLU A 174 22.54 -11.81 7.16
N GLY A 175 21.44 -11.64 6.41
CA GLY A 175 20.09 -12.01 6.86
C GLY A 175 19.07 -10.88 6.81
N HIS A 176 17.98 -11.07 7.56
CA HIS A 176 16.86 -10.14 7.65
C HIS A 176 17.17 -9.02 8.66
N ARG A 177 17.57 -7.84 8.17
CA ARG A 177 17.95 -6.70 9.01
C ARG A 177 16.81 -5.68 9.12
N PRO A 178 16.36 -5.28 10.32
CA PRO A 178 15.34 -4.25 10.47
C PRO A 178 15.79 -2.87 9.96
N LEU A 179 14.88 -2.11 9.37
CA LEU A 179 15.14 -0.79 8.78
C LEU A 179 15.73 0.21 9.78
N LEU A 180 15.34 0.13 11.05
CA LEU A 180 15.89 0.98 12.11
C LEU A 180 17.39 0.70 12.34
N HIS A 181 17.82 -0.57 12.34
CA HIS A 181 19.24 -0.93 12.43
C HIS A 181 20.03 -0.46 11.21
N ALA A 182 19.43 -0.48 10.02
CA ALA A 182 20.05 0.05 8.79
C ALA A 182 20.26 1.57 8.88
N ALA A 183 19.26 2.32 9.35
CA ALA A 183 19.38 3.76 9.57
C ALA A 183 20.41 4.13 10.64
N VAL A 184 20.54 3.31 11.69
CA VAL A 184 21.56 3.52 12.73
C VAL A 184 22.97 3.35 12.19
N GLU A 185 23.23 2.30 11.40
CA GLU A 185 24.57 2.08 10.82
C GLU A 185 24.91 3.10 9.74
N ALA A 186 23.94 3.49 8.92
CA ALA A 186 24.12 4.57 7.95
C ALA A 186 24.26 5.96 8.59
N ARG A 187 24.11 6.06 9.93
CA ARG A 187 24.12 7.33 10.68
C ARG A 187 23.05 8.33 10.19
N ALA A 188 21.94 7.81 9.68
CA ALA A 188 20.86 8.59 9.10
C ALA A 188 19.92 9.17 10.18
N ALA A 189 20.37 10.22 10.87
CA ALA A 189 19.71 10.74 12.06
C ALA A 189 18.29 11.27 11.80
N ARG A 190 18.04 11.89 10.63
CA ARG A 190 16.71 12.38 10.27
C ARG A 190 15.75 11.22 10.03
N ILE A 191 16.24 10.17 9.39
CA ILE A 191 15.47 8.96 9.11
C ILE A 191 15.21 8.15 10.41
N VAL A 192 16.20 8.03 11.30
CA VAL A 192 16.01 7.39 12.63
C VAL A 192 14.90 8.10 13.41
N ARG A 193 14.94 9.44 13.48
CA ARG A 193 13.89 10.23 14.17
C ARG A 193 12.51 10.03 13.53
N PHE A 194 12.46 9.97 12.20
CA PHE A 194 11.23 9.68 11.48
C PHE A 194 10.67 8.29 11.81
N LEU A 195 11.48 7.24 11.74
CA LEU A 195 11.06 5.87 12.07
C LEU A 195 10.59 5.75 13.53
N VAL A 196 11.30 6.41 14.45
CA VAL A 196 10.91 6.52 15.86
C VAL A 196 9.63 7.35 16.03
N ALA A 197 9.31 8.30 15.17
CA ALA A 197 8.02 9.01 15.22
C ALA A 197 6.87 8.13 14.70
N GLU A 198 7.13 7.35 13.65
CA GLU A 198 6.13 6.58 12.90
C GLU A 198 5.56 5.35 13.61
N GLY A 199 6.15 4.89 14.72
CA GLY A 199 5.63 3.70 15.41
C GLY A 199 6.52 2.48 15.32
N VAL A 200 7.67 2.59 14.64
CA VAL A 200 8.58 1.45 14.47
C VAL A 200 9.02 0.93 15.83
N ASP A 201 8.98 -0.39 15.97
CA ASP A 201 9.41 -1.09 17.16
C ASP A 201 10.93 -0.91 17.37
N VAL A 202 11.28 -0.02 18.30
CA VAL A 202 12.66 0.27 18.69
C VAL A 202 13.30 -0.86 19.50
N THR A 203 12.49 -1.78 20.01
CA THR A 203 12.94 -2.93 20.82
C THR A 203 13.28 -4.15 19.96
N ALA A 204 12.99 -4.09 18.66
CA ALA A 204 13.35 -5.12 17.70
C ALA A 204 14.85 -5.45 17.83
N ARG A 205 15.15 -6.74 17.83
CA ARG A 205 16.53 -7.24 17.89
C ARG A 205 16.92 -7.83 16.54
N TRP A 206 18.17 -7.61 16.18
CA TRP A 206 18.78 -8.12 14.97
C TRP A 206 19.97 -9.01 15.34
N GLU A 207 20.06 -10.18 14.72
CA GLU A 207 21.18 -11.10 14.93
C GLU A 207 22.31 -10.77 13.94
N ARG A 208 23.47 -10.40 14.47
CA ARG A 208 24.70 -10.09 13.73
C ARG A 208 25.84 -10.84 14.40
N ASP A 209 26.60 -11.64 13.64
CA ASP A 209 27.76 -12.39 14.14
C ASP A 209 27.46 -13.26 15.39
N GLY A 210 26.25 -13.81 15.48
CA GLY A 210 25.78 -14.62 16.62
C GLY A 210 25.37 -13.82 17.86
N ALA A 211 25.37 -12.48 17.78
CA ALA A 211 24.90 -11.58 18.83
C ALA A 211 23.56 -10.95 18.45
N SER A 212 22.59 -10.98 19.37
CA SER A 212 21.31 -10.31 19.20
C SER A 212 21.41 -8.88 19.72
N LEU A 213 21.36 -7.88 18.83
CA LEU A 213 21.57 -6.46 19.13
C LEU A 213 20.28 -5.66 18.93
N SER A 214 19.96 -4.78 19.88
CA SER A 214 18.95 -3.74 19.66
C SER A 214 19.52 -2.59 18.82
N ALA A 215 18.65 -1.74 18.28
CA ALA A 215 19.09 -0.54 17.56
C ALA A 215 19.91 0.41 18.47
N GLU A 216 19.61 0.45 19.77
CA GLU A 216 20.38 1.24 20.73
C GLU A 216 21.76 0.64 20.99
N ASP A 217 21.86 -0.69 21.13
CA ASP A 217 23.14 -1.37 21.33
C ASP A 217 24.05 -1.13 20.12
N LEU A 218 23.50 -1.23 18.90
CA LEU A 218 24.21 -0.92 17.66
C LEU A 218 24.66 0.55 17.62
N ALA A 219 23.81 1.50 18.04
CA ALA A 219 24.18 2.91 18.08
C ALA A 219 25.33 3.18 19.07
N ARG A 220 25.36 2.49 20.22
CA ARG A 220 26.45 2.60 21.20
C ARG A 220 27.74 1.97 20.69
N GLU A 221 27.66 0.80 20.08
CA GLU A 221 28.83 0.11 19.50
C GLU A 221 29.50 0.96 18.42
N LEU A 222 28.70 1.66 17.60
CA LEU A 222 29.20 2.57 16.56
C LEU A 222 29.57 3.98 17.06
N GLY A 223 29.37 4.28 18.36
CA GLY A 223 29.66 5.60 18.94
C GLY A 223 28.71 6.72 18.49
N HIS A 224 27.50 6.38 18.06
CA HIS A 224 26.49 7.31 17.57
C HIS A 224 25.64 7.88 18.73
N GLU A 225 26.26 8.65 19.64
CA GLU A 225 25.62 9.20 20.85
C GLU A 225 24.31 9.99 20.57
N GLU A 226 24.25 10.73 19.46
CA GLU A 226 23.04 11.45 19.04
C GLU A 226 21.86 10.51 18.75
N LEU A 227 22.13 9.33 18.20
CA LEU A 227 21.11 8.33 17.89
C LEU A 227 20.66 7.58 19.13
N VAL A 228 21.56 7.34 20.10
CA VAL A 228 21.20 6.78 21.41
C VAL A 228 20.16 7.68 22.09
N GLY A 229 20.36 9.01 22.05
CA GLY A 229 19.39 9.98 22.53
C GLY A 229 18.06 9.92 21.78
N ALA A 230 18.09 9.84 20.45
CA ALA A 230 16.89 9.76 19.62
C ALA A 230 16.06 8.48 19.89
N LEU A 231 16.73 7.35 20.11
CA LEU A 231 16.09 6.05 20.37
C LEU A 231 15.47 5.99 21.79
N ARG A 232 16.06 6.67 22.77
CA ARG A 232 15.56 6.73 24.16
C ARG A 232 14.31 7.60 24.35
N LEU A 233 14.09 8.58 23.47
CA LEU A 233 12.98 9.54 23.59
C LEU A 233 11.57 8.92 23.47
N ARG A 234 11.46 7.62 23.22
CA ARG A 234 10.18 6.91 23.10
C ARG A 234 9.73 6.10 24.33
N VAL A 235 10.59 5.89 25.32
CA VAL A 235 10.21 5.10 26.51
C VAL A 235 9.30 5.89 27.48
N THR A 236 9.11 7.20 27.27
CA THR A 236 8.43 8.09 28.24
C THR A 236 7.07 8.66 27.80
N ARG A 237 6.50 8.27 26.64
CA ARG A 237 5.17 8.74 26.19
C ARG A 237 4.13 7.62 26.08
N SER A 238 3.96 6.86 27.16
CA SER A 238 2.78 6.02 27.38
C SER A 238 2.05 6.53 28.62
N HIS A 239 1.19 7.54 28.44
CA HIS A 239 0.10 7.89 29.35
C HIS A 239 -1.07 8.42 28.52
#